data_AF-A0A519L6Y5-F1
#
_entry.id   AF-A0A519L6Y5-F1
#
_cell.length_a   1.000
_cell.length_b   1.000
_cell.length_c   1.000
_cell.angle_alpha   90.00
_cell.angle_beta   90.00
_cell.angle_gamma   90.00
#
_symmetry.space_group_name_H-M   'P 1'
#
loop_
_entity.id
_entity.type
_entity.pdbx_description
1 polymer ?
#
loop_
_entity_poly.entity_id
_entity_poly.type
_entity_poly.pdbx_seq_one_letter_code
_entity_poly.pdbx_strand_id
1 'polypeptide(L)'
;MGVTTWTAVFTLPSIRDRPEDVAASINSLIGGELQRRLAPLLRSQGWGFASPTPEDHGWHSEAQVSDDSKALIVPLVTCPELDEATPDGGALDDRWRVVIGMDLGLMPGTKARRLMMFRRLAADLDAACRTLGAQDIDWEVGGP
;
A
#
# COMPACT_ATOMS: atom_id res chain seq x y z
N MET A 1 21.27 -1.54 8.10
CA MET A 1 20.57 -2.36 7.08
C MET A 1 19.27 -1.65 6.78
N GLY A 2 18.96 -1.42 5.50
CA GLY A 2 17.85 -0.57 5.10
C GLY A 2 16.61 -1.39 4.74
N VAL A 3 15.45 -0.90 5.17
CA VAL A 3 14.17 -1.32 4.60
C VAL A 3 14.19 -1.01 3.09
N THR A 4 13.81 -1.99 2.28
CA THR A 4 13.59 -1.76 0.84
C THR A 4 12.15 -1.31 0.67
N THR A 5 11.96 -0.15 0.05
CA THR A 5 10.64 0.47 -0.13
C THR A 5 10.33 0.60 -1.60
N TRP A 6 9.17 0.12 -2.03
CA TRP A 6 8.65 0.33 -3.38
C TRP A 6 7.37 1.14 -3.34
N THR A 7 7.22 2.03 -4.30
CA THR A 7 6.13 3.01 -4.36
C THR A 7 5.45 2.90 -5.70
N ALA A 8 4.12 2.73 -5.66
CA ALA A 8 3.26 2.87 -6.82
C ALA A 8 2.46 4.17 -6.68
N VAL A 9 2.48 5.01 -7.71
CA VAL A 9 1.66 6.23 -7.82
C VAL A 9 0.68 6.07 -8.96
N PHE A 10 -0.55 6.56 -8.80
CA PHE A 10 -1.60 6.36 -9.79
C PHE A 10 -2.76 7.35 -9.62
N THR A 11 -3.58 7.48 -10.65
CA THR A 11 -4.80 8.28 -10.62
C THR A 11 -6.00 7.39 -10.31
N LEU A 12 -6.82 7.76 -9.33
CA LEU A 12 -8.02 7.02 -8.95
C LEU A 12 -9.15 7.95 -8.43
N PRO A 13 -10.03 8.43 -9.32
CA PRO A 13 -11.06 9.43 -8.96
C PRO A 13 -12.19 8.94 -8.06
N SER A 14 -12.38 7.62 -7.94
CA SER A 14 -13.53 7.05 -7.23
C SER A 14 -13.32 6.87 -5.72
N ILE A 15 -12.16 7.29 -5.18
CA ILE A 15 -11.83 7.11 -3.77
C ILE A 15 -12.02 8.41 -3.02
N ARG A 16 -12.82 8.34 -1.95
CA ARG A 16 -12.99 9.42 -0.98
C ARG A 16 -13.00 8.79 0.41
N ASP A 17 -12.16 9.31 1.29
CA ASP A 17 -12.16 8.98 2.70
C ASP A 17 -13.42 9.46 3.40
N ARG A 18 -13.79 8.76 4.46
CA ARG A 18 -14.97 9.11 5.23
C ARG A 18 -14.66 10.29 6.14
N PRO A 19 -15.65 11.11 6.53
CA PRO A 19 -15.42 12.23 7.44
C PRO A 19 -14.70 11.84 8.74
N GLU A 20 -14.98 10.65 9.28
CA GLU A 20 -14.30 10.13 10.47
C GLU A 20 -12.82 9.80 10.23
N ASP A 21 -12.46 9.35 9.02
CA ASP A 21 -11.06 9.12 8.65
C ASP A 21 -10.34 10.46 8.49
N VAL A 22 -10.94 11.42 7.77
CA VAL A 22 -10.37 12.77 7.62
C VAL A 22 -10.10 13.40 9.00
N ALA A 23 -11.03 13.27 9.95
CA ALA A 23 -10.87 13.76 11.31
C ALA A 23 -9.81 13.02 12.13
N ALA A 24 -9.57 11.73 11.84
CA ALA A 24 -8.55 10.91 12.50
C ALA A 24 -7.17 11.01 11.82
N SER A 25 -7.10 11.64 10.64
CA SER A 25 -5.86 11.76 9.88
C SER A 25 -4.79 12.52 10.66
N ILE A 26 -3.56 12.08 10.53
CA ILE A 26 -2.40 12.80 11.05
C ILE A 26 -1.79 13.57 9.87
N ASN A 27 -1.49 14.85 10.09
CA ASN A 27 -0.96 15.75 9.04
C ASN A 27 -1.83 15.87 7.78
N SER A 28 -3.15 15.64 7.89
CA SER A 28 -4.08 15.63 6.75
C SER A 28 -3.80 14.55 5.69
N LEU A 29 -3.01 13.53 6.03
CA LEU A 29 -2.76 12.39 5.15
C LEU A 29 -3.85 11.35 5.32
N ILE A 30 -4.74 11.31 4.36
CA ILE A 30 -5.88 10.38 4.29
C ILE A 30 -5.50 9.12 3.48
N GLY A 31 -6.38 8.15 3.28
CA GLY A 31 -6.08 6.90 2.57
C GLY A 31 -6.82 5.66 3.09
N GLY A 32 -7.59 5.80 4.17
CA GLY A 32 -8.33 4.71 4.78
C GLY A 32 -9.32 4.02 3.84
N GLU A 33 -9.99 4.75 2.97
CA GLU A 33 -10.89 4.16 1.99
C GLU A 33 -10.15 3.37 0.92
N LEU A 34 -9.02 3.89 0.41
CA LEU A 34 -8.17 3.15 -0.51
C LEU A 34 -7.72 1.83 0.12
N GLN A 35 -7.27 1.89 1.38
CA GLN A 35 -6.86 0.73 2.16
C GLN A 35 -7.98 -0.30 2.31
N ARG A 36 -9.19 0.15 2.67
CA ARG A 36 -10.37 -0.72 2.84
C ARG A 36 -10.79 -1.40 1.54
N ARG A 37 -10.51 -0.80 0.37
CA ARG A 37 -10.81 -1.40 -0.93
C ARG A 37 -9.72 -2.31 -1.46
N LEU A 38 -8.45 -2.00 -1.20
CA LEU A 38 -7.34 -2.87 -1.56
C LEU A 38 -7.31 -4.16 -0.74
N ALA A 39 -7.56 -4.08 0.57
CA ALA A 39 -7.42 -5.23 1.47
C ALA A 39 -8.26 -6.46 1.06
N PRO A 40 -9.56 -6.36 0.69
CA PRO A 40 -10.33 -7.50 0.21
C PRO A 40 -9.75 -8.14 -1.06
N LEU A 41 -9.25 -7.34 -2.00
CA LEU A 41 -8.65 -7.82 -3.24
C LEU A 41 -7.35 -8.57 -2.95
N LEU A 42 -6.49 -8.02 -2.11
CA LEU A 42 -5.23 -8.67 -1.71
C LEU A 42 -5.47 -9.90 -0.83
N ARG A 43 -6.52 -9.91 0.02
CA ARG A 43 -6.97 -11.12 0.73
C ARG A 43 -7.36 -12.25 -0.21
N SER A 44 -7.99 -11.93 -1.35
CA SER A 44 -8.31 -12.95 -2.36
C SER A 44 -7.06 -13.57 -2.99
N GLN A 45 -5.92 -12.88 -2.94
CA GLN A 45 -4.60 -13.38 -3.36
C GLN A 45 -3.83 -14.06 -2.21
N GLY A 46 -4.45 -14.26 -1.04
CA GLY A 46 -3.85 -14.95 0.10
C GLY A 46 -3.04 -14.08 1.06
N TRP A 47 -3.16 -12.75 0.96
CA TRP A 47 -2.55 -11.82 1.92
C TRP A 47 -3.49 -11.56 3.11
N GLY A 48 -3.02 -11.82 4.33
CA GLY A 48 -3.66 -11.37 5.56
C GLY A 48 -3.45 -9.87 5.77
N PHE A 49 -4.43 -9.19 6.39
CA PHE A 49 -4.32 -7.78 6.76
C PHE A 49 -4.88 -7.57 8.15
N ALA A 50 -4.10 -6.90 9.00
CA ALA A 50 -4.59 -6.26 10.20
C ALA A 50 -5.53 -5.09 9.86
N SER A 51 -6.28 -4.62 10.85
CA SER A 51 -7.07 -3.38 10.69
C SER A 51 -6.13 -2.21 10.42
N PRO A 52 -6.40 -1.39 9.40
CA PRO A 52 -5.53 -0.29 9.07
C PRO A 52 -5.68 0.87 10.07
N THR A 53 -4.60 1.60 10.31
CA THR A 53 -4.52 2.69 11.29
C THR A 53 -3.93 3.96 10.67
N PRO A 54 -4.41 5.16 11.05
CA PRO A 54 -3.79 6.41 10.61
C PRO A 54 -2.41 6.60 11.26
N GLU A 55 -1.43 7.03 10.47
CA GLU A 55 -0.07 7.34 10.90
C GLU A 55 0.44 8.63 10.20
N ASP A 56 1.62 9.12 10.62
CA ASP A 56 2.24 10.38 10.17
C ASP A 56 2.44 10.47 8.64
N HIS A 57 2.38 9.34 7.92
CA HIS A 57 2.64 9.20 6.49
C HIS A 57 1.47 8.59 5.69
N GLY A 58 0.29 8.44 6.29
CA GLY A 58 -0.90 7.86 5.65
C GLY A 58 -1.57 6.76 6.46
N TRP A 59 -2.40 5.95 5.80
CA TRP A 59 -3.05 4.78 6.40
C TRP A 59 -2.15 3.56 6.31
N HIS A 60 -1.65 3.10 7.45
CA HIS A 60 -0.77 1.95 7.56
C HIS A 60 -1.56 0.66 7.76
N SER A 61 -1.10 -0.43 7.15
CA SER A 61 -1.49 -1.79 7.49
C SER A 61 -0.33 -2.75 7.24
N GLU A 62 -0.46 -3.96 7.80
CA GLU A 62 0.51 -5.02 7.58
C GLU A 62 -0.08 -6.09 6.65
N ALA A 63 0.51 -6.24 5.46
CA ALA A 63 0.23 -7.37 4.57
C ALA A 63 1.04 -8.59 5.04
N GLN A 64 0.35 -9.70 5.27
CA GLN A 64 0.96 -10.91 5.85
C GLN A 64 0.77 -12.11 4.93
N VAL A 65 1.80 -12.91 4.72
CA VAL A 65 1.69 -14.19 4.00
C VAL A 65 2.58 -15.24 4.65
N SER A 66 2.12 -16.49 4.63
CA SER A 66 2.94 -17.63 5.05
C SER A 66 3.94 -17.98 3.95
N ASP A 67 5.22 -17.95 4.29
CA ASP A 67 6.36 -18.33 3.45
C ASP A 67 7.08 -19.50 4.12
N ASP A 68 6.74 -20.72 3.66
CA ASP A 68 7.07 -22.00 4.29
C ASP A 68 6.57 -22.08 5.76
N SER A 69 7.49 -21.96 6.72
CA SER A 69 7.25 -22.02 8.16
C SER A 69 7.31 -20.66 8.86
N LYS A 70 7.44 -19.56 8.10
CA LYS A 70 7.55 -18.21 8.64
C LYS A 70 6.47 -17.31 8.06
N ALA A 71 5.92 -16.43 8.90
CA ALA A 71 5.12 -15.32 8.40
C ALA A 71 6.06 -14.23 7.85
N LEU A 72 5.75 -13.77 6.64
CA LEU A 72 6.31 -12.55 6.07
C LEU A 72 5.32 -11.42 6.35
N ILE A 73 5.80 -10.32 6.90
CA ILE A 73 5.01 -9.12 7.18
C ILE A 73 5.60 -7.98 6.37
N VAL A 74 4.76 -7.31 5.58
CA VAL A 74 5.14 -6.20 4.71
C VAL A 74 4.25 -5.01 5.07
N PRO A 75 4.80 -3.97 5.72
CA PRO A 75 4.19 -2.65 5.81
C PRO A 75 3.64 -2.19 4.46
N LEU A 76 2.38 -1.76 4.45
CA LEU A 76 1.69 -1.17 3.31
C LEU A 76 1.00 0.11 3.77
N VAL A 77 1.38 1.23 3.16
CA VAL A 77 0.84 2.57 3.45
C VAL A 77 0.11 3.11 2.24
N THR A 78 -1.08 3.66 2.43
CA THR A 78 -1.82 4.42 1.43
C THR A 78 -1.91 5.89 1.82
N CYS A 79 -1.69 6.77 0.85
CA CYS A 79 -1.91 8.21 1.01
C CYS A 79 -2.05 8.94 -0.33
N PRO A 80 -2.45 10.23 -0.34
CA PRO A 80 -2.26 11.10 -1.48
C PRO A 80 -0.78 11.17 -1.92
N GLU A 81 -0.52 11.31 -3.22
CA GLU A 81 0.85 11.41 -3.74
C GLU A 81 1.60 12.64 -3.20
N LEU A 82 0.93 13.79 -3.21
CA LEU A 82 1.50 15.09 -2.83
C LEU A 82 1.31 15.44 -1.35
N ASP A 83 1.01 14.44 -0.52
CA ASP A 83 0.78 14.62 0.92
C ASP A 83 -0.33 15.64 1.27
N GLU A 84 -1.24 15.91 0.32
CA GLU A 84 -2.36 16.83 0.47
C GLU A 84 -3.70 16.15 0.17
N ALA A 85 -4.61 16.28 1.13
CA ALA A 85 -6.01 15.86 1.00
C ALA A 85 -6.90 17.03 0.60
N THR A 86 -7.89 16.76 -0.26
CA THR A 86 -8.99 17.70 -0.51
C THR A 86 -9.98 17.70 0.68
N PRO A 87 -10.75 18.77 0.88
CA PRO A 87 -11.71 18.86 2.00
C PRO A 87 -12.80 17.78 2.00
N ASP A 88 -13.07 17.14 0.87
CA ASP A 88 -14.01 16.02 0.71
C ASP A 88 -13.38 14.64 0.93
N GLY A 89 -12.12 14.58 1.37
CA GLY A 89 -11.41 13.33 1.63
C GLY A 89 -10.89 12.66 0.35
N GLY A 90 -10.65 13.40 -0.72
CA GLY A 90 -9.93 12.94 -1.90
C GLY A 90 -8.45 13.29 -1.85
N ALA A 91 -7.67 12.72 -2.76
CA ALA A 91 -6.33 13.20 -3.05
C ALA A 91 -6.39 14.34 -4.08
N LEU A 92 -5.44 15.27 -4.01
CA LEU A 92 -5.30 16.30 -5.05
C LEU A 92 -5.09 15.64 -6.42
N ASP A 93 -5.80 16.15 -7.44
CA ASP A 93 -5.83 15.58 -8.80
C ASP A 93 -6.19 14.09 -8.86
N ASP A 94 -6.85 13.58 -7.82
CA ASP A 94 -7.14 12.15 -7.62
C ASP A 94 -5.88 11.26 -7.66
N ARG A 95 -4.71 11.83 -7.32
CA ARG A 95 -3.40 11.14 -7.34
C ARG A 95 -3.09 10.48 -6.01
N TRP A 96 -3.02 9.17 -6.02
CA TRP A 96 -2.76 8.34 -4.85
C TRP A 96 -1.41 7.67 -4.96
N ARG A 97 -0.86 7.31 -3.80
CA ARG A 97 0.32 6.46 -3.69
C ARG A 97 0.09 5.30 -2.74
N VAL A 98 0.71 4.17 -3.07
CA VAL A 98 0.84 3.02 -2.18
C VAL A 98 2.32 2.73 -2.00
N VAL A 99 2.75 2.63 -0.74
CA VAL A 99 4.13 2.35 -0.37
C VAL A 99 4.19 1.00 0.33
N ILE A 100 5.00 0.07 -0.18
CA ILE A 100 5.29 -1.21 0.49
C ILE A 100 6.74 -1.24 0.94
N GLY A 101 7.00 -1.78 2.13
CA GLY A 101 8.34 -1.79 2.72
C GLY A 101 8.73 -3.13 3.33
N MET A 102 9.94 -3.63 3.07
CA MET A 102 10.41 -4.87 3.69
C MET A 102 11.94 -4.91 3.87
N ASP A 103 12.40 -5.48 4.99
CA ASP A 103 13.79 -5.89 5.14
C ASP A 103 14.06 -7.24 4.43
N LEU A 104 14.83 -7.18 3.35
CA LEU A 104 15.19 -8.36 2.56
C LEU A 104 16.29 -9.22 3.21
N GLY A 105 17.01 -8.69 4.21
CA GLY A 105 18.13 -9.36 4.85
C GLY A 105 19.38 -9.46 3.98
N LEU A 106 20.45 -10.01 4.56
CA LEU A 106 21.79 -10.07 3.94
C LEU A 106 22.13 -11.42 3.32
N MET A 107 21.56 -12.52 3.83
CA MET A 107 21.90 -13.87 3.34
C MET A 107 21.31 -14.10 1.94
N PRO A 108 22.08 -14.54 0.93
CA PRO A 108 21.63 -14.64 -0.46
C PRO A 108 20.32 -15.42 -0.64
N GLY A 109 20.19 -16.59 0.01
CA GLY A 109 18.97 -17.42 -0.09
C GLY A 109 17.74 -16.74 0.49
N THR A 110 17.85 -16.19 1.70
CA THR A 110 16.76 -15.42 2.35
C THR A 110 16.40 -14.18 1.55
N LYS A 111 17.40 -13.45 1.04
CA LYS A 111 17.22 -12.23 0.25
C LYS A 111 16.48 -12.52 -1.05
N ALA A 112 16.89 -13.54 -1.80
CA ALA A 112 16.23 -13.93 -3.05
C ALA A 112 14.76 -14.33 -2.82
N ARG A 113 14.51 -15.13 -1.78
CA ARG A 113 13.14 -15.57 -1.42
C ARG A 113 12.25 -14.41 -1.01
N ARG A 114 12.73 -13.54 -0.11
CA ARG A 114 11.98 -12.34 0.32
C ARG A 114 11.73 -11.39 -0.85
N LEU A 115 12.72 -11.17 -1.72
CA LEU A 115 12.54 -10.33 -2.92
C LEU A 115 11.48 -10.91 -3.86
N MET A 116 11.43 -12.24 -4.03
CA MET A 116 10.38 -12.90 -4.81
C MET A 116 8.98 -12.63 -4.22
N MET A 117 8.83 -12.74 -2.90
CA MET A 117 7.55 -12.43 -2.23
C MET A 117 7.20 -10.95 -2.33
N PHE A 118 8.20 -10.06 -2.29
CA PHE A 118 7.99 -8.62 -2.47
C PHE A 118 7.48 -8.28 -3.88
N ARG A 119 8.06 -8.89 -4.91
CA ARG A 119 7.58 -8.81 -6.30
C ARG A 119 6.16 -9.33 -6.45
N ARG A 120 5.85 -10.45 -5.81
CA ARG A 120 4.50 -10.99 -5.81
C ARG A 120 3.50 -10.00 -5.21
N LEU A 121 3.80 -9.41 -4.05
CA LEU A 121 2.94 -8.39 -3.46
C LEU A 121 2.76 -7.19 -4.40
N ALA A 122 3.84 -6.72 -5.01
CA ALA A 122 3.79 -5.62 -5.96
C ALA A 122 2.89 -5.92 -7.17
N ALA A 123 2.99 -7.13 -7.73
CA ALA A 123 2.14 -7.56 -8.83
C ALA A 123 0.66 -7.69 -8.43
N ASP A 124 0.39 -8.27 -7.26
CA ASP A 124 -0.97 -8.40 -6.72
C ASP A 124 -1.58 -7.02 -6.42
N LEU A 125 -0.77 -6.08 -5.93
CA LEU A 125 -1.15 -4.70 -5.67
C LEU A 125 -1.47 -3.94 -6.97
N ASP A 126 -0.62 -4.07 -7.99
CA ASP A 126 -0.85 -3.46 -9.31
C ASP A 126 -2.19 -3.94 -9.89
N ALA A 127 -2.42 -5.26 -9.86
CA ALA A 127 -3.68 -5.85 -10.31
C ALA A 127 -4.88 -5.38 -9.48
N ALA A 128 -4.74 -5.25 -8.16
CA ALA A 128 -5.78 -4.74 -7.29
C ALA A 128 -6.11 -3.28 -7.60
N CYS A 129 -5.11 -2.41 -7.77
CA CYS A 129 -5.30 -1.01 -8.16
C CYS A 129 -6.03 -0.91 -9.51
N ARG A 130 -5.63 -1.71 -10.52
CA ARG A 130 -6.33 -1.76 -11.81
C ARG A 130 -7.77 -2.22 -11.68
N THR A 131 -8.04 -3.19 -10.81
CA THR A 131 -9.40 -3.67 -10.53
C THR A 131 -10.29 -2.58 -9.92
N LEU A 132 -9.70 -1.70 -9.12
CA LEU A 132 -10.40 -0.52 -8.59
C LEU A 132 -10.59 0.60 -9.62
N GLY A 133 -10.01 0.47 -10.81
CA GLY A 133 -10.08 1.47 -11.88
C GLY A 133 -8.93 2.48 -11.87
N ALA A 134 -7.81 2.17 -11.22
CA ALA A 134 -6.64 3.04 -11.22
C ALA A 134 -6.07 3.19 -12.64
N GLN A 135 -5.65 4.40 -12.96
CA GLN A 135 -5.07 4.82 -14.23
C GLN A 135 -3.65 5.33 -14.01
N ASP A 136 -2.85 5.36 -15.08
CA ASP A 136 -1.50 5.94 -15.06
C ASP A 136 -0.64 5.44 -13.89
N ILE A 137 -0.71 4.12 -13.63
CA ILE A 137 0.07 3.49 -12.57
C ILE A 137 1.54 3.51 -12.97
N ASP A 138 2.35 4.17 -12.15
CA ASP A 138 3.80 4.21 -12.26
C ASP A 138 4.46 3.70 -10.97
N TRP A 139 5.54 2.94 -11.11
CA TRP A 139 6.33 2.43 -10.00
C TRP A 139 7.64 3.23 -9.90
N GLU A 140 7.61 4.33 -9.15
CA GLU A 140 8.75 5.27 -9.04
C GLU A 140 10.02 4.59 -8.52
N VAL A 141 9.85 3.59 -7.64
CA VAL A 141 10.94 2.80 -7.08
C VAL A 141 10.52 1.33 -7.04
N GLY A 142 11.29 0.47 -7.72
CA GLY A 142 11.03 -0.97 -7.75
C GLY A 142 9.91 -1.36 -8.72
N GLY A 143 9.02 -2.24 -8.27
CA GLY A 143 7.87 -2.71 -9.05
C GLY A 143 7.89 -4.21 -9.41
N PRO A 144 6.79 -4.71 -9.98
CA PRO A 144 6.62 -6.10 -10.39
C PRO A 144 7.59 -6.54 -11.50
#